data_AF-A0A661M617-F1
#
_entry.id   AF-A0A661M617-F1
#
_cell.length_a   1.000
_cell.length_b   1.000
_cell.length_c   1.000
_cell.angle_alpha   90.00
_cell.angle_beta   90.00
_cell.angle_gamma   90.00
#
_symmetry.space_group_name_H-M   'P 1'
#
loop_
_entity.id
_entity.type
_entity.pdbx_description
1 polymer ?
#
loop_
_entity_poly.entity_id
_entity_poly.type
_entity_poly.pdbx_seq_one_letter_code
_entity_poly.pdbx_strand_id
1 'polypeptide(L)'
;MKRVIQFAALACGLAVFVAMAAAMAVAQTAPNQPKEKEFRIVRSMPKEAVACIQCHKAENPGLFADWAHSRHASANITCLDCHKAEEFDPDVSRDHFRQYERSDRPYGTREYKVAISAVVTPKDCSRCHPDEAKQYSRSKHANTHQIIWQIDPWLKKGMNSDFERLSGCLHCHGTILEVKDGKLTPETWPN
;
A
#
# COMPACT_ATOMS: atom_id res chain seq x y z
N MET A 1 -13.39 -70.56 -27.09
CA MET A 1 -13.78 -69.53 -26.09
C MET A 1 -12.79 -69.35 -24.95
N LYS A 2 -12.44 -70.38 -24.15
CA LYS A 2 -11.51 -70.23 -23.00
C LYS A 2 -10.15 -69.61 -23.36
N ARG A 3 -9.53 -70.03 -24.47
CA ARG A 3 -8.24 -69.47 -24.92
C ARG A 3 -8.32 -67.98 -25.31
N VAL A 4 -9.41 -67.57 -25.97
CA VAL A 4 -9.63 -66.17 -26.39
C VAL A 4 -9.82 -65.26 -25.16
N ILE A 5 -10.54 -65.75 -24.14
CA ILE A 5 -10.73 -65.03 -22.87
C ILE A 5 -9.40 -64.90 -22.11
N GLN A 6 -8.56 -65.94 -22.12
CA GLN A 6 -7.23 -65.89 -21.51
C GLN A 6 -6.29 -64.90 -22.22
N PHE A 7 -6.29 -64.86 -23.55
CA PHE A 7 -5.49 -63.89 -24.30
C PHE A 7 -5.96 -62.45 -24.10
N ALA A 8 -7.28 -62.21 -24.03
CA ALA A 8 -7.82 -60.89 -23.74
C ALA A 8 -7.48 -60.43 -22.31
N ALA A 9 -7.56 -61.32 -21.31
CA ALA A 9 -7.19 -61.02 -19.94
C ALA A 9 -5.68 -60.71 -19.79
N LEU A 10 -4.81 -61.44 -20.52
CA LEU A 10 -3.37 -61.18 -20.53
C LEU A 10 -3.04 -59.84 -21.22
N ALA A 11 -3.71 -59.52 -22.33
CA ALA A 11 -3.52 -58.25 -23.03
C ALA A 11 -3.98 -57.05 -22.18
N CYS A 12 -5.13 -57.15 -21.51
CA CYS A 12 -5.57 -56.12 -20.57
C CYS A 12 -4.64 -56.00 -19.37
N GLY A 13 -4.17 -57.13 -18.79
CA GLY A 13 -3.22 -57.11 -17.69
C GLY A 13 -1.90 -56.44 -18.07
N LEU A 14 -1.38 -56.72 -19.26
CA LEU A 14 -0.16 -56.10 -19.77
C LEU A 14 -0.35 -54.60 -20.04
N ALA A 15 -1.50 -54.19 -20.60
CA ALA A 15 -1.79 -52.78 -20.85
C ALA A 15 -1.90 -51.97 -19.54
N VAL A 16 -2.53 -52.53 -18.50
CA VAL A 16 -2.60 -51.91 -17.18
C VAL A 16 -1.22 -51.83 -16.54
N PHE A 17 -0.41 -52.89 -16.66
CA PHE A 17 0.96 -52.90 -16.11
C PHE A 17 1.86 -51.87 -16.80
N VAL A 18 1.79 -51.73 -18.13
CA VAL A 18 2.53 -50.72 -18.89
C VAL A 18 2.09 -49.31 -18.53
N ALA A 19 0.78 -49.07 -18.36
CA ALA A 19 0.25 -47.78 -17.95
C ALA A 19 0.70 -47.39 -16.52
N MET A 20 0.71 -48.34 -15.57
CA MET A 20 1.21 -48.10 -14.22
C MET A 20 2.73 -47.85 -14.22
N ALA A 21 3.51 -48.61 -14.98
CA ALA A 21 4.95 -48.41 -15.10
C ALA A 21 5.29 -47.03 -15.68
N ALA A 22 4.54 -46.56 -16.68
CA ALA A 22 4.70 -45.22 -17.25
C ALA A 22 4.37 -44.11 -16.23
N ALA A 23 3.31 -44.28 -15.43
CA ALA A 23 2.96 -43.32 -14.38
C ALA A 23 4.02 -43.23 -13.27
N MET A 24 4.65 -44.36 -12.91
CA MET A 24 5.73 -44.37 -11.92
C MET A 24 7.05 -43.77 -12.45
N ALA A 25 7.32 -43.90 -13.75
CA ALA A 25 8.50 -43.29 -14.38
C ALA A 25 8.43 -41.74 -14.41
N VAL A 26 7.24 -41.16 -14.56
CA VAL A 26 7.05 -39.69 -14.54
C VAL A 26 7.16 -39.10 -13.13
N ALA A 27 6.88 -39.90 -12.08
CA ALA A 27 6.99 -39.44 -10.69
C ALA A 27 8.44 -39.35 -10.18
N GLN A 28 9.40 -40.02 -10.83
CA GLN A 28 10.79 -40.12 -10.36
C GLN A 28 11.75 -39.08 -11.00
N THR A 29 11.30 -38.23 -11.91
CA THR A 29 12.16 -37.23 -12.59
C THR A 29 12.27 -35.88 -11.88
N ALA A 30 11.94 -35.78 -10.60
CA ALA A 30 12.23 -34.58 -9.81
C ALA A 30 13.20 -34.83 -8.64
N PRO A 31 14.42 -35.38 -8.85
CA PRO A 31 15.44 -35.28 -7.83
C PRO A 31 16.06 -33.88 -7.91
N ASN A 32 15.96 -33.15 -6.80
CA ASN A 32 16.80 -31.98 -6.50
C ASN A 32 16.35 -30.63 -7.07
N GLN A 33 15.09 -30.24 -6.86
CA GLN A 33 14.80 -28.80 -6.83
C GLN A 33 15.37 -28.21 -5.52
N PRO A 34 16.25 -27.19 -5.59
CA PRO A 34 16.69 -26.50 -4.38
C PRO A 34 15.46 -25.91 -3.71
N LYS A 35 15.21 -26.28 -2.44
CA LYS A 35 14.20 -25.59 -1.63
C LYS A 35 14.52 -24.11 -1.66
N GLU A 36 13.56 -23.29 -2.08
CA GLU A 36 13.73 -21.83 -2.03
C GLU A 36 14.17 -21.46 -0.61
N LYS A 37 15.31 -20.79 -0.50
CA LYS A 37 15.76 -20.27 0.79
C LYS A 37 14.78 -19.16 1.16
N GLU A 38 13.96 -19.41 2.17
CA GLU A 38 13.07 -18.38 2.73
C GLU A 38 13.94 -17.33 3.41
N PHE A 39 14.32 -16.29 2.68
CA PHE A 39 14.94 -15.11 3.26
C PHE A 39 13.84 -14.30 3.95
N ARG A 40 13.57 -14.61 5.22
CA ARG A 40 12.79 -13.71 6.07
C ARG A 40 13.65 -12.50 6.41
N ILE A 41 13.54 -11.45 5.60
CA ILE A 41 14.09 -10.14 5.94
C ILE A 41 13.25 -9.60 7.09
N VAL A 42 13.69 -9.86 8.33
CA VAL A 42 13.11 -9.22 9.51
C VAL A 42 13.66 -7.81 9.55
N ARG A 43 12.87 -6.85 9.06
CA ARG A 43 13.18 -5.44 9.22
C ARG A 43 13.03 -5.06 10.69
N SER A 44 14.10 -4.56 11.31
CA SER A 44 14.01 -3.94 12.63
C SER A 44 13.27 -2.60 12.51
N MET A 45 12.43 -2.29 13.51
CA MET A 45 11.79 -0.97 13.57
C MET A 45 12.78 0.03 14.19
N PRO A 46 13.04 1.17 13.52
CA PRO A 46 13.86 2.22 14.11
C PRO A 46 13.18 2.80 15.35
N LYS A 47 13.97 3.34 16.27
CA LYS A 47 13.46 3.86 17.55
C LYS A 47 12.39 4.94 17.37
N GLU A 48 12.52 5.74 16.32
CA GLU A 48 11.58 6.79 15.94
C GLU A 48 10.24 6.20 15.52
N ALA A 49 10.23 5.10 14.75
CA ALA A 49 8.98 4.44 14.37
C ALA A 49 8.24 3.86 15.59
N VAL A 50 8.98 3.26 16.52
CA VAL A 50 8.40 2.78 17.80
C VAL A 50 7.83 3.96 18.59
N ALA A 51 8.54 5.09 18.65
CA ALA A 51 8.07 6.31 19.30
C ALA A 51 6.77 6.85 18.67
N CYS A 52 6.68 6.87 17.33
CA CYS A 52 5.45 7.23 16.62
C CYS A 52 4.28 6.32 17.03
N ILE A 53 4.47 5.00 17.00
CA ILE A 53 3.43 4.03 17.33
C ILE A 53 2.95 4.19 18.77
N GLN A 54 3.86 4.31 19.74
CA GLN A 54 3.48 4.42 21.15
C GLN A 54 2.84 5.77 21.48
N CYS A 55 3.35 6.87 20.92
CA CYS A 55 2.76 8.20 21.10
C CYS A 55 1.35 8.26 20.49
N HIS A 56 1.18 7.81 19.24
CA HIS A 56 -0.13 7.84 18.57
C HIS A 56 -1.11 6.81 19.12
N LYS A 57 -0.65 5.69 19.70
CA LYS A 57 -1.52 4.79 20.46
C LYS A 57 -2.21 5.49 21.63
N ALA A 58 -1.52 6.43 22.28
CA ALA A 58 -2.06 7.19 23.40
C ALA A 58 -2.87 8.41 22.94
N GLU A 59 -2.33 9.21 22.02
CA GLU A 59 -2.95 10.49 21.60
C GLU A 59 -4.06 10.30 20.55
N ASN A 60 -3.96 9.28 19.70
CA ASN A 60 -4.84 9.04 18.55
C ASN A 60 -5.18 7.54 18.42
N PRO A 61 -5.87 6.94 19.41
CA PRO A 61 -6.09 5.49 19.48
C PRO A 61 -6.84 4.93 18.26
N GLY A 62 -7.71 5.72 17.62
CA GLY A 62 -8.39 5.34 16.38
C GLY A 62 -7.40 5.15 15.21
N LEU A 63 -6.49 6.10 15.00
CA LEU A 63 -5.44 6.01 13.97
C LEU A 63 -4.54 4.78 14.22
N PHE A 64 -4.14 4.58 15.48
CA PHE A 64 -3.35 3.41 15.85
C PHE A 64 -4.11 2.11 15.59
N ALA A 65 -5.40 2.05 15.92
CA ALA A 65 -6.21 0.85 15.70
C ALA A 65 -6.34 0.53 14.21
N ASP A 66 -6.60 1.50 13.36
CA ASP A 66 -6.70 1.30 11.90
C ASP A 66 -5.38 0.77 11.32
N TRP A 67 -4.26 1.37 11.70
CA TRP A 67 -2.94 0.86 11.30
C TRP A 67 -2.70 -0.56 11.83
N ALA A 68 -2.94 -0.82 13.12
CA ALA A 68 -2.66 -2.10 13.76
C ALA A 68 -3.46 -3.26 13.15
N HIS A 69 -4.66 -3.02 12.64
CA HIS A 69 -5.48 -4.03 11.95
C HIS A 69 -5.13 -4.20 10.47
N SER A 70 -4.22 -3.37 9.92
CA SER A 70 -3.85 -3.42 8.50
C SER A 70 -2.82 -4.51 8.17
N ARG A 71 -2.76 -4.87 6.89
CA ARG A 71 -1.66 -5.71 6.36
C ARG A 71 -0.30 -5.02 6.43
N HIS A 72 -0.27 -3.68 6.40
CA HIS A 72 0.96 -2.91 6.56
C HIS A 72 1.59 -3.14 7.94
N ALA A 73 0.80 -3.08 9.02
CA ALA A 73 1.30 -3.41 10.35
C ALA A 73 1.79 -4.87 10.45
N SER A 74 1.02 -5.81 9.86
CA SER A 74 1.42 -7.22 9.81
C SER A 74 2.75 -7.46 9.06
N ALA A 75 3.10 -6.56 8.15
CA ALA A 75 4.33 -6.59 7.36
C ALA A 75 5.43 -5.66 7.91
N ASN A 76 5.30 -5.15 9.14
CA ASN A 76 6.22 -4.20 9.76
C ASN A 76 6.43 -2.89 8.96
N ILE A 77 5.43 -2.46 8.19
CA ILE A 77 5.38 -1.12 7.60
C ILE A 77 4.87 -0.15 8.66
N THR A 78 5.67 0.86 8.95
CA THR A 78 5.50 1.82 10.04
C THR A 78 4.97 3.15 9.52
N CYS A 79 4.61 4.06 10.43
CA CYS A 79 4.16 5.41 10.07
C CYS A 79 5.20 6.14 9.19
N LEU A 80 6.49 5.94 9.47
CA LEU A 80 7.59 6.62 8.76
C LEU A 80 7.80 6.11 7.33
N ASP A 81 7.35 4.90 7.01
CA ASP A 81 7.49 4.36 5.66
C ASP A 81 6.63 5.10 4.63
N CYS A 82 5.56 5.75 5.10
CA CYS A 82 4.68 6.55 4.27
C CYS A 82 4.81 8.05 4.53
N HIS A 83 4.90 8.46 5.80
CA HIS A 83 4.80 9.88 6.17
C HIS A 83 6.14 10.61 6.25
N LYS A 84 7.28 9.90 6.28
CA LYS A 84 8.58 10.56 6.39
C LYS A 84 8.80 11.46 5.17
N ALA A 85 9.06 12.73 5.45
CA ALA A 85 9.37 13.76 4.48
C ALA A 85 10.80 14.27 4.73
N GLU A 86 11.33 15.03 3.78
CA GLU A 86 12.52 15.83 3.97
C GLU A 86 12.17 17.17 4.64
N GLU A 87 13.10 17.74 5.42
CA GLU A 87 12.82 18.99 6.15
C GLU A 87 12.54 20.20 5.25
N PHE A 88 12.93 20.13 3.97
CA PHE A 88 12.71 21.16 2.97
C PHE A 88 11.47 20.92 2.12
N ASP A 89 10.76 19.79 2.30
CA ASP A 89 9.55 19.51 1.53
C ASP A 89 8.48 20.58 1.82
N PRO A 90 7.76 21.09 0.80
CA PRO A 90 6.81 22.17 0.98
C PRO A 90 5.69 21.86 1.97
N ASP A 91 5.26 20.60 2.03
CA ASP A 91 4.14 20.09 2.83
C ASP A 91 4.58 19.49 4.18
N VAL A 92 5.86 19.64 4.55
CA VAL A 92 6.34 19.16 5.85
C VAL A 92 5.58 19.85 6.99
N SER A 93 5.05 19.06 7.92
CA SER A 93 4.23 19.56 9.03
C SER A 93 5.10 20.25 10.08
N ARG A 94 5.19 21.58 9.98
CA ARG A 94 5.85 22.42 11.00
C ARG A 94 5.14 22.34 12.35
N ASP A 95 3.83 22.15 12.33
CA ASP A 95 3.02 22.01 13.55
C ASP A 95 3.35 20.71 14.30
N HIS A 96 3.62 19.61 13.59
CA HIS A 96 4.02 18.36 14.22
C HIS A 96 5.39 18.47 14.89
N PHE A 97 6.28 19.37 14.44
CA PHE A 97 7.56 19.57 15.13
C PHE A 97 7.40 20.04 16.59
N ARG A 98 6.34 20.80 16.91
CA ARG A 98 6.05 21.22 18.29
C ARG A 98 5.71 20.04 19.21
N GLN A 99 5.28 18.90 18.66
CA GLN A 99 5.03 17.69 19.47
C GLN A 99 6.33 17.11 20.05
N TYR A 100 7.49 17.41 19.47
CA TYR A 100 8.80 16.99 19.97
C TYR A 100 9.41 17.97 20.99
N GLU A 101 8.65 18.96 21.44
CA GLU A 101 9.01 19.91 22.50
C GLU A 101 8.25 19.61 23.82
N ARG A 102 7.47 18.52 23.84
CA ARG A 102 6.59 18.13 24.94
C ARG A 102 7.33 17.23 25.94
N SER A 103 7.55 17.73 27.15
CA SER A 103 8.13 16.96 28.25
C SER A 103 7.12 16.08 28.98
N ASP A 104 5.81 16.28 28.76
CA ASP A 104 4.75 15.48 29.38
C ASP A 104 4.64 14.07 28.79
N ARG A 105 5.34 13.78 27.69
CA ARG A 105 5.32 12.48 27.00
C ARG A 105 6.74 11.94 26.77
N PRO A 106 6.99 10.64 27.00
CA PRO A 106 8.32 10.04 26.80
C PRO A 106 8.86 10.19 25.37
N TYR A 107 7.96 10.20 24.38
CA TYR A 107 8.28 10.26 22.96
C TYR A 107 8.15 11.67 22.37
N GLY A 108 7.76 12.65 23.19
CA GLY A 108 7.58 14.05 22.79
C GLY A 108 8.86 14.87 22.81
N THR A 109 10.03 14.23 22.67
CA THR A 109 11.33 14.89 22.79
C THR A 109 12.04 14.99 21.43
N ARG A 110 13.02 15.90 21.34
CA ARG A 110 13.83 16.10 20.13
C ARG A 110 14.61 14.86 19.68
N GLU A 111 14.82 13.89 20.57
CA GLU A 111 15.48 12.62 20.22
C GLU A 111 14.71 11.86 19.13
N TYR A 112 13.38 11.94 19.16
CA TYR A 112 12.51 11.22 18.22
C TYR A 112 12.01 12.11 17.09
N LYS A 113 12.59 13.32 16.94
CA LYS A 113 12.16 14.27 15.92
C LYS A 113 12.39 13.70 14.52
N VAL A 114 11.30 13.53 13.78
CA VAL A 114 11.33 13.20 12.34
C VAL A 114 10.45 14.17 11.59
N ALA A 115 10.94 14.63 10.43
CA ALA A 115 10.16 15.41 9.47
C ALA A 115 9.12 14.52 8.80
N ILE A 116 7.86 14.95 8.84
CA ILE A 116 6.74 14.21 8.29
C ILE A 116 5.83 15.13 7.48
N SER A 117 5.20 14.57 6.46
CA SER A 117 4.02 15.16 5.81
C SER A 117 2.77 14.41 6.24
N ALA A 118 1.68 15.15 6.42
CA ALA A 118 0.36 14.55 6.65
C ALA A 118 -0.20 13.89 5.38
N VAL A 119 0.20 14.38 4.20
CA VAL A 119 -0.28 13.88 2.91
C VAL A 119 0.66 12.77 2.45
N VAL A 120 0.11 11.58 2.25
CA VAL A 120 0.79 10.48 1.57
C VAL A 120 0.30 10.43 0.13
N THR A 121 1.21 10.49 -0.83
CA THR A 121 0.87 10.55 -2.26
C THR A 121 1.04 9.18 -2.93
N PRO A 122 0.47 8.97 -4.14
CA PRO A 122 0.75 7.76 -4.92
C PRO A 122 2.24 7.52 -5.19
N LYS A 123 3.08 8.57 -5.14
CA LYS A 123 4.54 8.45 -5.29
C LYS A 123 5.16 7.75 -4.08
N ASP A 124 4.66 7.99 -2.88
CA ASP A 124 5.15 7.33 -1.66
C ASP A 124 4.79 5.84 -1.70
N CYS A 125 3.58 5.51 -2.14
CA CYS A 125 3.15 4.13 -2.36
C CYS A 125 4.03 3.41 -3.39
N SER A 126 4.44 4.12 -4.46
CA SER A 126 5.20 3.54 -5.58
C SER A 126 6.57 2.99 -5.20
N ARG A 127 7.11 3.37 -4.04
CA ARG A 127 8.38 2.82 -3.51
C ARG A 127 8.29 1.31 -3.25
N CYS A 128 7.09 0.82 -2.94
CA CYS A 128 6.82 -0.61 -2.69
C CYS A 128 5.78 -1.21 -3.65
N HIS A 129 4.91 -0.37 -4.23
CA HIS A 129 3.83 -0.76 -5.15
C HIS A 129 3.98 -0.06 -6.52
N PRO A 130 5.07 -0.30 -7.27
CA PRO A 130 5.36 0.43 -8.50
C PRO A 130 4.36 0.12 -9.62
N ASP A 131 3.87 -1.13 -9.68
CA ASP A 131 2.94 -1.55 -10.74
C ASP A 131 1.55 -0.96 -10.53
N GLU A 132 1.02 -1.00 -9.30
CA GLU A 132 -0.26 -0.39 -8.96
C GLU A 132 -0.22 1.13 -9.15
N ALA A 133 0.87 1.79 -8.73
CA ALA A 133 1.05 3.22 -8.97
C ALA A 133 1.10 3.56 -10.47
N LYS A 134 1.74 2.71 -11.29
CA LYS A 134 1.77 2.87 -12.75
C LYS A 134 0.40 2.63 -13.39
N GLN A 135 -0.37 1.67 -12.90
CA GLN A 135 -1.74 1.44 -13.36
C GLN A 135 -2.65 2.63 -12.99
N TYR A 136 -2.58 3.07 -11.73
CA TYR A 136 -3.38 4.19 -11.23
C TYR A 136 -3.07 5.49 -11.97
N SER A 137 -1.80 5.81 -12.21
CA SER A 137 -1.39 7.05 -12.89
C SER A 137 -1.91 7.18 -14.32
N ARG A 138 -2.24 6.06 -14.98
CA ARG A 138 -2.85 6.02 -16.32
C ARG A 138 -4.38 6.05 -16.31
N SER A 139 -4.99 5.93 -15.13
CA SER A 139 -6.44 5.86 -14.98
C SER A 139 -7.08 7.25 -15.07
N LYS A 140 -8.41 7.27 -15.28
CA LYS A 140 -9.18 8.52 -15.21
C LYS A 140 -9.19 9.10 -13.79
N HIS A 141 -9.14 8.26 -12.75
CA HIS A 141 -9.11 8.74 -11.36
C HIS A 141 -7.91 9.64 -11.09
N ALA A 142 -6.70 9.21 -11.46
CA ALA A 142 -5.49 10.01 -11.29
C ALA A 142 -5.47 11.30 -12.14
N ASN A 143 -6.21 11.31 -13.26
CA ASN A 143 -6.23 12.42 -14.22
C ASN A 143 -7.55 13.20 -14.17
N THR A 144 -8.35 13.03 -13.11
CA THR A 144 -9.71 13.58 -12.99
C THR A 144 -9.72 15.10 -13.19
N HIS A 145 -8.85 15.83 -12.50
CA HIS A 145 -8.72 17.29 -12.64
C HIS A 145 -8.43 17.70 -14.07
N GLN A 146 -7.44 17.06 -14.72
CA GLN A 146 -7.11 17.36 -16.10
C GLN A 146 -8.32 17.16 -17.03
N ILE A 147 -9.06 16.07 -16.84
CA ILE A 147 -10.23 15.74 -17.67
C ILE A 147 -11.35 16.76 -17.43
N ILE A 148 -11.73 17.00 -16.18
CA ILE A 148 -12.78 17.97 -15.80
C ILE A 148 -12.49 19.34 -16.41
N TRP A 149 -11.28 19.85 -16.22
CA TRP A 149 -10.85 21.14 -16.76
C TRP A 149 -10.63 21.13 -18.27
N GLN A 150 -10.82 20.01 -18.97
CA GLN A 150 -10.90 19.94 -20.43
C GLN A 150 -12.34 19.88 -20.93
N ILE A 151 -13.20 19.07 -20.32
CA ILE A 151 -14.50 18.70 -20.92
C ILE A 151 -15.73 19.26 -20.20
N ASP A 152 -15.61 19.75 -18.97
CA ASP A 152 -16.77 20.19 -18.17
C ASP A 152 -16.97 21.70 -18.24
N PRO A 153 -17.88 22.22 -19.10
CA PRO A 153 -18.14 23.65 -19.19
C PRO A 153 -18.79 24.22 -17.92
N TRP A 154 -19.47 23.42 -17.10
CA TRP A 154 -20.12 23.88 -15.88
C TRP A 154 -19.08 24.31 -14.84
N LEU A 155 -18.10 23.43 -14.59
CA LEU A 155 -16.97 23.73 -13.70
C LEU A 155 -16.04 24.77 -14.31
N LYS A 156 -15.72 24.66 -15.61
CA LYS A 156 -14.78 25.58 -16.31
C LYS A 156 -15.29 27.02 -16.39
N LYS A 157 -16.60 27.22 -16.56
CA LYS A 157 -17.19 28.57 -16.67
C LYS A 157 -17.64 29.13 -15.33
N GLY A 158 -17.33 28.45 -14.21
CA GLY A 158 -17.67 28.92 -12.88
C GLY A 158 -19.18 29.06 -12.65
N MET A 159 -19.98 28.16 -13.24
CA MET A 159 -21.44 28.18 -13.07
C MET A 159 -21.89 27.68 -11.70
N ASN A 160 -20.96 27.15 -10.90
CA ASN A 160 -21.12 26.85 -9.49
C ASN A 160 -20.27 27.77 -8.61
N SER A 161 -20.70 27.93 -7.36
CA SER A 161 -19.96 28.60 -6.30
C SER A 161 -18.79 27.77 -5.79
N ASP A 162 -17.85 28.40 -5.09
CA ASP A 162 -16.76 27.69 -4.41
C ASP A 162 -17.27 26.71 -3.36
N PHE A 163 -18.34 27.07 -2.64
CA PHE A 163 -18.95 26.20 -1.64
C PHE A 163 -19.51 24.91 -2.26
N GLU A 164 -20.22 25.02 -3.39
CA GLU A 164 -20.75 23.84 -4.10
C GLU A 164 -19.63 22.93 -4.64
N ARG A 165 -18.51 23.53 -5.08
CA ARG A 165 -17.33 22.75 -5.49
C ARG A 165 -16.72 22.00 -4.31
N LEU A 166 -16.42 22.71 -3.23
CA LEU A 166 -15.71 22.17 -2.07
C LEU A 166 -16.53 21.12 -1.32
N SER A 167 -17.83 21.39 -1.10
CA SER A 167 -18.71 20.48 -0.32
C SER A 167 -19.31 19.33 -1.13
N GLY A 168 -19.11 19.30 -2.44
CA GLY A 168 -19.74 18.32 -3.34
C GLY A 168 -18.75 17.70 -4.33
N CYS A 169 -18.40 18.46 -5.37
CA CYS A 169 -17.64 17.93 -6.49
C CYS A 169 -16.24 17.43 -6.07
N LEU A 170 -15.53 18.26 -5.30
CA LEU A 170 -14.13 18.04 -4.98
C LEU A 170 -13.95 16.94 -3.94
N HIS A 171 -14.93 16.71 -3.05
CA HIS A 171 -14.90 15.57 -2.11
C HIS A 171 -14.69 14.22 -2.83
N CYS A 172 -15.30 14.05 -4.00
CA CYS A 172 -15.14 12.83 -4.81
C CYS A 172 -14.02 12.93 -5.86
N HIS A 173 -13.80 14.12 -6.44
CA HIS A 173 -12.88 14.30 -7.58
C HIS A 173 -11.48 14.80 -7.19
N GLY A 174 -11.25 15.05 -5.90
CA GLY A 174 -10.01 15.55 -5.34
C GLY A 174 -9.87 17.07 -5.46
N THR A 175 -8.82 17.60 -4.86
CA THR A 175 -8.37 19.00 -4.91
C THR A 175 -6.93 19.07 -5.42
N ILE A 176 -6.47 20.26 -5.83
CA ILE A 176 -5.04 20.51 -6.01
C ILE A 176 -4.51 20.98 -4.66
N LEU A 177 -3.57 20.26 -4.08
CA LEU A 177 -3.00 20.62 -2.79
C LEU A 177 -2.27 21.96 -2.88
N GLU A 178 -2.62 22.88 -1.99
CA GLU A 178 -1.99 24.18 -1.88
C GLU A 178 -1.36 24.35 -0.50
N VAL A 179 -0.13 24.86 -0.47
CA VAL A 179 0.58 25.21 0.75
C VAL A 179 0.67 26.73 0.83
N LYS A 180 0.17 27.30 1.93
CA LYS A 180 0.30 28.72 2.28
C LYS A 180 0.87 28.86 3.67
N ASP A 181 1.87 29.72 3.82
CA ASP A 181 2.56 29.98 5.10
C ASP A 181 3.07 28.68 5.79
N GLY A 182 3.52 27.72 4.97
CA GLY A 182 4.04 26.43 5.45
C GLY A 182 2.97 25.45 5.96
N LYS A 183 1.70 25.67 5.62
CA LYS A 183 0.58 24.77 5.94
C LYS A 183 -0.27 24.49 4.71
N LEU A 184 -0.82 23.28 4.65
CA LEU A 184 -1.85 22.96 3.67
C LEU A 184 -3.10 23.79 3.94
N THR A 185 -3.71 24.31 2.89
CA THR A 185 -4.91 25.15 2.99
C THR A 185 -6.15 24.28 3.27
N PRO A 186 -7.08 24.72 4.13
CA PRO A 186 -8.28 23.94 4.46
C PRO A 186 -9.20 23.75 3.25
N GLU A 187 -9.09 24.58 2.22
CA GLU A 187 -9.82 24.43 0.96
C GLU A 187 -9.31 23.26 0.12
N THR A 188 -8.08 22.79 0.37
CA THR A 188 -7.46 21.73 -0.42
C THR A 188 -7.15 20.49 0.39
N TRP A 189 -7.10 20.58 1.73
CA TRP A 189 -6.83 19.44 2.60
C TRP A 189 -7.31 19.65 4.06
N PRO A 190 -7.87 18.63 4.73
CA PRO A 190 -8.29 17.34 4.19
C PRO A 190 -9.59 17.48 3.39
N ASN A 191 -9.64 16.81 2.24
CA ASN A 191 -10.80 16.79 1.35
C ASN A 191 -11.56 15.47 1.48
#